data_AF-A0A357Y310-F1
#
_entry.id   AF-A0A357Y310-F1
#
_cell.length_a   1.000
_cell.length_b   1.000
_cell.length_c   1.000
_cell.angle_alpha   90.00
_cell.angle_beta   90.00
_cell.angle_gamma   90.00
#
_symmetry.space_group_name_H-M   'P 1'
#
loop_
_entity.id
_entity.type
_entity.pdbx_description
1 polymer ?
#
loop_
_entity_poly.entity_id
_entity_poly.type
_entity_poly.pdbx_seq_one_letter_code
_entity_poly.pdbx_strand_id
1 'polypeptide(L)'
;IHIEPMGVYSKKVKDLKDLKDGAKVGVPNDPTNEGRSLLLLEKAGLLKLKDGVAEKATLQDIVENPKHLQFQEVEAAQVPRTLDDVDAAVINSNFAMQVQLDPTKDSLFIEDSTSPYVNIIAVRDGDADRPEIQALIKALKSQTIKDFIKEKYKGAVVAAF
;
A
#
# COMPACT_ATOMS: atom_id res chain seq x y z
N ILE A 1 13.81 -5.15 4.44
CA ILE A 1 13.56 -6.57 4.75
C ILE A 1 12.63 -7.16 3.72
N HIS A 2 11.42 -6.62 3.61
CA HIS A 2 10.44 -7.09 2.63
C HIS A 2 9.62 -5.93 2.09
N ILE A 3 8.93 -6.15 0.98
CA ILE A 3 7.95 -5.25 0.39
C ILE A 3 6.57 -5.85 0.63
N GLU A 4 5.62 -4.99 0.93
CA GLU A 4 4.20 -5.30 1.02
C GLU A 4 3.49 -4.43 -0.02
N PRO A 5 3.22 -4.96 -1.23
CA PRO A 5 2.60 -4.17 -2.29
C PRO A 5 1.27 -3.59 -1.82
N MET A 6 1.09 -2.28 -1.97
CA MET A 6 -0.19 -1.63 -1.65
C MET A 6 -1.20 -1.92 -2.77
N GLY A 7 -2.46 -2.12 -2.42
CA GLY A 7 -3.51 -2.49 -3.37
C GLY A 7 -4.74 -1.59 -3.29
N VAL A 8 -5.46 -1.49 -4.40
CA VAL A 8 -6.80 -0.90 -4.47
C VAL A 8 -7.83 -2.03 -4.40
N TYR A 9 -8.79 -1.94 -3.51
CA TYR A 9 -9.80 -2.96 -3.25
C TYR A 9 -11.20 -2.37 -3.35
N SER A 10 -12.20 -3.19 -3.66
CA SER A 10 -13.61 -2.79 -3.63
C SER A 10 -14.50 -3.98 -3.31
N LYS A 11 -15.59 -3.73 -2.56
CA LYS A 11 -16.72 -4.67 -2.43
C LYS A 11 -17.84 -4.41 -3.44
N LYS A 12 -17.82 -3.26 -4.12
CA LYS A 12 -18.93 -2.77 -4.98
C LYS A 12 -18.66 -2.92 -6.47
N VAL A 13 -17.39 -2.85 -6.90
CA VAL A 13 -16.99 -3.00 -8.31
C VAL A 13 -15.93 -4.08 -8.47
N LYS A 14 -15.83 -4.65 -9.67
CA LYS A 14 -14.84 -5.69 -10.02
C LYS A 14 -13.70 -5.17 -10.90
N ASP A 15 -13.80 -3.93 -11.36
CA ASP A 15 -12.84 -3.27 -12.23
C ASP A 15 -12.85 -1.77 -11.90
N LEU A 16 -11.68 -1.13 -11.87
CA LEU A 16 -11.57 0.29 -11.56
C LEU A 16 -12.28 1.18 -12.57
N LYS A 17 -12.45 0.72 -13.82
CA LYS A 17 -13.20 1.47 -14.84
C LYS A 17 -14.68 1.65 -14.50
N ASP A 18 -15.23 0.72 -13.71
CA ASP A 18 -16.64 0.69 -13.31
C ASP A 18 -16.95 1.65 -12.14
N LEU A 19 -15.92 2.29 -11.56
CA LEU A 19 -16.13 3.38 -10.61
C LEU A 19 -16.96 4.49 -11.26
N LYS A 20 -18.05 4.87 -10.59
CA LYS A 20 -18.94 5.93 -11.05
C LYS A 20 -18.31 7.30 -10.83
N ASP A 21 -18.84 8.28 -11.54
CA ASP A 21 -18.57 9.68 -11.22
C ASP A 21 -18.98 9.98 -9.77
N GLY A 22 -18.12 10.69 -9.02
CA GLY A 22 -18.32 10.97 -7.60
C GLY A 22 -18.07 9.80 -6.65
N ALA A 23 -17.47 8.70 -7.13
CA ALA A 23 -17.17 7.54 -6.30
C ALA A 23 -16.29 7.89 -5.09
N LYS A 24 -16.59 7.30 -3.93
CA LYS A 24 -15.84 7.48 -2.69
C LYS A 24 -14.64 6.54 -2.65
N VAL A 25 -13.46 7.09 -2.34
CA VAL A 25 -12.20 6.33 -2.23
C VAL A 25 -11.60 6.53 -0.85
N GLY A 26 -11.51 5.46 -0.08
CA GLY A 26 -10.82 5.46 1.21
C GLY A 26 -9.30 5.42 1.04
N VAL A 27 -8.57 6.29 1.73
CA VAL A 27 -7.09 6.32 1.72
C VAL A 27 -6.55 6.48 3.14
N PRO A 28 -5.33 5.99 3.44
CA PRO A 28 -4.62 6.29 4.68
C PRO A 28 -4.42 7.80 4.85
N ASN A 29 -4.48 8.29 6.09
CA ASN A 29 -4.33 9.71 6.43
C ASN A 29 -2.94 10.10 6.97
N ASP A 30 -2.00 9.16 7.03
CA ASP A 30 -0.61 9.48 7.33
C ASP A 30 0.09 9.93 6.03
N PRO A 31 0.96 10.98 6.07
CA PRO A 31 1.44 11.64 4.85
C PRO A 31 2.08 10.72 3.83
N THR A 32 2.89 9.76 4.28
CA THR A 32 3.63 8.86 3.38
C THR A 32 2.68 7.86 2.71
N ASN A 33 1.75 7.26 3.44
CA ASN A 33 0.81 6.30 2.84
C ASN A 33 -0.30 6.98 2.03
N GLU A 34 -0.68 8.21 2.38
CA GLU A 34 -1.57 9.04 1.55
C GLU A 34 -0.92 9.30 0.18
N GLY A 35 0.30 9.86 0.17
CA GLY A 35 1.02 10.14 -1.08
C GLY A 35 1.28 8.87 -1.90
N ARG A 36 1.66 7.77 -1.24
CA ARG A 36 1.77 6.44 -1.88
C ARG A 36 0.46 5.98 -2.51
N SER A 37 -0.67 6.19 -1.83
CA SER A 37 -1.99 5.81 -2.33
C SER A 37 -2.36 6.62 -3.58
N LEU A 38 -2.08 7.92 -3.57
CA LEU A 38 -2.32 8.81 -4.70
C LEU A 38 -1.47 8.43 -5.92
N LEU A 39 -0.18 8.11 -5.72
CA LEU A 39 0.68 7.60 -6.78
C LEU A 39 0.15 6.27 -7.35
N LEU A 40 -0.40 5.39 -6.52
CA LEU A 40 -0.98 4.14 -6.98
C LEU A 40 -2.23 4.39 -7.85
N LEU A 41 -3.09 5.33 -7.45
CA LEU A 41 -4.27 5.72 -8.21
C LEU A 41 -3.92 6.44 -9.52
N GLU A 42 -2.84 7.23 -9.53
CA GLU A 42 -2.29 7.80 -10.77
C GLU A 42 -1.80 6.70 -11.72
N LYS A 43 -1.01 5.73 -11.22
CA LYS A 43 -0.57 4.58 -12.00
C LYS A 43 -1.74 3.74 -12.53
N ALA A 44 -2.85 3.68 -11.80
CA ALA A 44 -4.08 3.04 -12.22
C ALA A 44 -4.90 3.86 -13.24
N GLY A 45 -4.46 5.07 -13.59
CA GLY A 45 -5.11 5.96 -14.55
C GLY A 45 -6.39 6.62 -14.04
N LEU A 46 -6.59 6.69 -12.71
CA LEU A 46 -7.80 7.26 -12.10
C LEU A 46 -7.71 8.76 -11.85
N LEU A 47 -6.50 9.28 -11.68
CA LEU A 47 -6.21 10.68 -11.44
C LEU A 47 -4.83 11.02 -12.02
N LYS A 48 -4.46 12.29 -11.97
CA LYS A 48 -3.09 12.76 -12.25
C LYS A 48 -2.65 13.71 -11.16
N LEU A 49 -1.40 13.56 -10.75
CA LEU A 49 -0.75 14.41 -9.76
C LEU A 49 0.11 15.47 -10.46
N LYS A 50 0.38 16.55 -9.73
CA LYS A 50 1.33 17.56 -10.14
C LYS A 50 2.72 16.95 -10.26
N ASP A 51 3.46 17.32 -11.32
CA ASP A 51 4.82 16.81 -11.54
C ASP A 51 5.74 17.13 -10.35
N GLY A 52 6.55 16.13 -9.96
CA GLY A 52 7.63 16.30 -8.97
C GLY A 52 7.22 16.23 -7.49
N VAL A 53 5.95 15.98 -7.17
CA VAL A 53 5.51 15.82 -5.76
C VAL A 53 5.86 14.46 -5.17
N ALA A 54 5.91 13.42 -6.01
CA ALA A 54 6.26 12.05 -5.65
C ALA A 54 5.54 11.57 -4.37
N GLU A 55 6.23 10.92 -3.43
CA GLU A 55 5.66 10.38 -2.19
C GLU A 55 5.11 11.43 -1.22
N LYS A 56 5.35 12.72 -1.49
CA LYS A 56 4.85 13.84 -0.70
C LYS A 56 3.53 14.39 -1.24
N ALA A 57 2.95 13.74 -2.26
CA ALA A 57 1.66 14.12 -2.81
C ALA A 57 0.60 14.19 -1.72
N THR A 58 -0.23 15.23 -1.79
CA THR A 58 -1.45 15.38 -1.00
C THR A 58 -2.65 15.46 -1.93
N LEU A 59 -3.86 15.44 -1.38
CA LEU A 59 -5.08 15.68 -2.17
C LEU A 59 -5.06 17.02 -2.94
N GLN A 60 -4.31 18.02 -2.48
CA GLN A 60 -4.18 19.32 -3.14
C GLN A 60 -3.31 19.27 -4.40
N ASP A 61 -2.52 18.21 -4.57
CA ASP A 61 -1.63 18.04 -5.72
C ASP A 61 -2.31 17.31 -6.89
N ILE A 62 -3.59 16.95 -6.77
CA ILE A 62 -4.37 16.33 -7.85
C ILE A 62 -4.72 17.39 -8.90
N VAL A 63 -4.19 17.23 -10.11
CA VAL A 63 -4.39 18.16 -11.23
C VAL A 63 -5.43 17.67 -12.24
N GLU A 64 -5.68 16.35 -12.32
CA GLU A 64 -6.77 15.78 -13.12
C GLU A 64 -7.52 14.72 -12.29
N ASN A 65 -8.85 14.83 -12.22
CA ASN A 65 -9.74 13.89 -11.54
C ASN A 65 -11.02 13.68 -12.38
N PRO A 66 -10.93 12.94 -13.50
CA PRO A 66 -12.00 12.88 -14.50
C PRO A 66 -13.30 12.23 -14.03
N LYS A 67 -13.25 11.42 -12.95
CA LYS A 67 -14.42 10.79 -12.30
C LYS A 67 -14.86 11.53 -11.04
N HIS A 68 -14.34 12.73 -10.77
CA HIS A 68 -14.66 13.53 -9.58
C HIS A 68 -14.62 12.72 -8.26
N LEU A 69 -13.64 11.82 -8.14
CA LEU A 69 -13.47 10.93 -7.00
C LEU A 69 -13.43 11.73 -5.69
N GLN A 70 -14.13 11.23 -4.69
CA GLN A 70 -14.24 11.84 -3.36
C GLN A 70 -13.35 11.05 -2.40
N PHE A 71 -12.34 11.68 -1.83
CA PHE A 71 -11.39 11.01 -0.94
C PHE A 71 -11.84 11.05 0.50
N GLN A 72 -11.74 9.92 1.18
CA GLN A 72 -11.97 9.78 2.60
C GLN A 72 -10.67 9.34 3.28
N GLU A 73 -10.00 10.28 3.91
CA GLU A 73 -8.78 10.05 4.69
C GLU A 73 -9.14 9.39 6.03
N VAL A 74 -8.57 8.22 6.31
CA VAL A 74 -8.76 7.50 7.57
C VAL A 74 -7.45 6.90 8.05
N GLU A 75 -7.36 6.62 9.35
CA GLU A 75 -6.20 5.91 9.91
C GLU A 75 -6.01 4.56 9.19
N ALA A 76 -4.77 4.24 8.83
CA ALA A 76 -4.43 3.13 7.92
C ALA A 76 -5.04 1.78 8.36
N ALA A 77 -5.04 1.48 9.66
CA ALA A 77 -5.64 0.25 10.19
C ALA A 77 -7.17 0.21 10.09
N GLN A 78 -7.83 1.37 9.93
CA GLN A 78 -9.29 1.47 9.73
C GLN A 78 -9.71 1.42 8.25
N VAL A 79 -8.81 1.70 7.30
CA VAL A 79 -9.15 1.72 5.86
C VAL A 79 -9.90 0.45 5.41
N PRO A 80 -9.48 -0.79 5.76
CA PRO A 80 -10.21 -1.99 5.32
C PRO A 80 -11.67 -2.05 5.80
N ARG A 81 -11.98 -1.43 6.95
CA ARG A 81 -13.35 -1.41 7.51
C ARG A 81 -14.27 -0.45 6.76
N THR A 82 -13.72 0.48 6.00
CA THR A 82 -14.50 1.42 5.18
C THR A 82 -15.08 0.77 3.92
N LEU A 83 -14.62 -0.42 3.52
CA LEU A 83 -14.98 -1.08 2.26
C LEU A 83 -16.49 -1.29 2.04
N ASP A 84 -17.29 -1.29 3.10
CA ASP A 84 -18.76 -1.36 3.00
C ASP A 84 -19.39 0.03 2.67
N ASP A 85 -18.73 1.11 3.06
CA ASP A 85 -19.22 2.49 2.93
C ASP A 85 -18.66 3.22 1.69
N VAL A 86 -17.41 2.93 1.30
CA VAL A 86 -16.74 3.53 0.13
C VAL A 86 -16.88 2.66 -1.12
N ASP A 87 -16.54 3.21 -2.28
CA ASP A 87 -16.64 2.50 -3.57
C ASP A 87 -15.32 1.83 -3.96
N ALA A 88 -14.19 2.34 -3.48
CA ALA A 88 -12.91 1.66 -3.46
C ALA A 88 -12.09 2.11 -2.24
N ALA A 89 -11.07 1.36 -1.87
CA ALA A 89 -10.13 1.76 -0.83
C ALA A 89 -8.71 1.36 -1.20
N VAL A 90 -7.73 2.19 -0.86
CA VAL A 90 -6.31 1.91 -1.05
C VAL A 90 -5.72 1.43 0.27
N ILE A 91 -5.23 0.18 0.31
CA ILE A 91 -4.96 -0.53 1.57
C ILE A 91 -3.54 -1.11 1.55
N ASN A 92 -2.79 -0.91 2.63
CA ASN A 92 -1.53 -1.61 2.89
C ASN A 92 -1.77 -3.13 3.04
N SER A 93 -0.92 -3.96 2.44
CA SER A 93 -1.14 -5.42 2.42
C SER A 93 -1.21 -6.06 3.82
N ASN A 94 -0.44 -5.61 4.82
CA ASN A 94 -0.60 -6.09 6.21
C ASN A 94 -2.04 -5.93 6.73
N PHE A 95 -2.69 -4.79 6.48
CA PHE A 95 -4.06 -4.53 6.94
C PHE A 95 -5.11 -5.27 6.09
N ALA A 96 -4.88 -5.39 4.78
CA ALA A 96 -5.72 -6.21 3.91
C ALA A 96 -5.74 -7.68 4.38
N MET A 97 -4.57 -8.25 4.67
CA MET A 97 -4.46 -9.63 5.16
C MET A 97 -5.10 -9.84 6.54
N GLN A 98 -5.11 -8.82 7.42
CA GLN A 98 -5.78 -8.91 8.72
C GLN A 98 -7.31 -9.10 8.59
N VAL A 99 -7.91 -8.59 7.52
CA VAL A 99 -9.33 -8.80 7.20
C VAL A 99 -9.55 -9.90 6.15
N GLN A 100 -8.57 -10.79 5.99
CA GLN A 100 -8.62 -11.98 5.12
C GLN A 100 -8.72 -11.67 3.62
N LEU A 101 -8.39 -10.45 3.18
CA LEU A 101 -8.17 -10.18 1.76
C LEU A 101 -6.82 -10.76 1.33
N ASP A 102 -6.79 -11.40 0.16
CA ASP A 102 -5.59 -11.86 -0.52
C ASP A 102 -5.12 -10.77 -1.49
N PRO A 103 -4.01 -10.06 -1.22
CA PRO A 103 -3.55 -8.99 -2.08
C PRO A 103 -3.31 -9.42 -3.53
N THR A 104 -2.95 -10.67 -3.77
CA THR A 104 -2.65 -11.16 -5.12
C THR A 104 -3.89 -11.50 -5.96
N LYS A 105 -5.08 -11.54 -5.34
CA LYS A 105 -6.33 -11.97 -5.98
C LYS A 105 -7.45 -10.95 -5.86
N ASP A 106 -7.56 -10.31 -4.71
CA ASP A 106 -8.70 -9.45 -4.38
C ASP A 106 -8.43 -7.98 -4.72
N SER A 107 -7.18 -7.60 -5.00
CA SER A 107 -6.85 -6.25 -5.44
C SER A 107 -7.33 -6.03 -6.88
N LEU A 108 -8.00 -4.90 -7.13
CA LEU A 108 -8.34 -4.42 -8.46
C LEU A 108 -7.12 -3.83 -9.19
N PHE A 109 -6.16 -3.32 -8.42
CA PHE A 109 -4.86 -2.84 -8.88
C PHE A 109 -3.87 -2.95 -7.73
N ILE A 110 -2.63 -3.31 -8.01
CA ILE A 110 -1.60 -3.55 -6.98
C ILE A 110 -0.27 -2.99 -7.46
N GLU A 111 0.52 -2.48 -6.51
CA GLU A 111 1.89 -2.09 -6.79
C GLU A 111 2.70 -3.24 -7.40
N ASP A 112 3.55 -2.90 -8.37
CA ASP A 112 4.46 -3.84 -9.00
C ASP A 112 5.75 -4.06 -8.17
N SER A 113 6.62 -4.92 -8.67
CA SER A 113 7.88 -5.30 -8.01
C SER A 113 8.93 -4.18 -7.95
N THR A 114 8.69 -3.02 -8.56
CA THR A 114 9.56 -1.83 -8.50
C THR A 114 9.21 -0.90 -7.34
N SER A 115 8.23 -1.28 -6.50
CA SER A 115 7.81 -0.52 -5.31
C SER A 115 9.02 -0.16 -4.42
N PRO A 116 9.25 1.15 -4.14
CA PRO A 116 10.38 1.59 -3.31
C PRO A 116 10.14 1.38 -1.81
N TYR A 117 8.95 0.95 -1.41
CA TYR A 117 8.49 0.92 -0.01
C TYR A 117 8.91 -0.35 0.74
N VAL A 118 10.22 -0.53 0.88
CA VAL A 118 10.79 -1.65 1.65
C VAL A 118 10.58 -1.42 3.14
N ASN A 119 9.94 -2.36 3.82
CA ASN A 119 9.84 -2.40 5.28
C ASN A 119 11.21 -2.67 5.90
N ILE A 120 11.59 -1.90 6.91
CA ILE A 120 12.93 -1.95 7.53
C ILE A 120 12.85 -2.30 9.02
N ILE A 121 14.01 -2.62 9.60
CA ILE A 121 14.20 -2.57 11.05
C ILE A 121 14.68 -1.16 11.38
N ALA A 122 13.84 -0.39 12.06
CA ALA A 122 14.19 0.93 12.56
C ALA A 122 14.70 0.80 14.00
N VAL A 123 15.82 1.47 14.29
CA VAL A 123 16.43 1.54 15.62
C VAL A 123 16.71 3.00 15.98
N ARG A 124 17.03 3.27 17.25
CA ARG A 124 17.51 4.59 17.65
C ARG A 124 18.87 4.86 16.99
N ASP A 125 19.17 6.13 16.74
CA ASP A 125 20.51 6.53 16.33
C ASP A 125 21.58 6.02 17.32
N GLY A 126 22.69 5.50 16.78
CA GLY A 126 23.75 4.84 17.54
C GLY A 126 23.51 3.37 17.91
N ASP A 127 22.30 2.82 17.78
CA ASP A 127 21.99 1.42 18.13
C ASP A 127 22.24 0.42 16.98
N ALA A 128 22.50 0.90 15.76
CA ALA A 128 22.53 0.06 14.55
C ALA A 128 23.57 -1.08 14.62
N ASP A 129 24.72 -0.84 15.23
CA ASP A 129 25.83 -1.81 15.29
C ASP A 129 25.76 -2.74 16.51
N ARG A 130 24.70 -2.64 17.33
CA ARG A 130 24.52 -3.51 18.50
C ARG A 130 24.46 -4.98 18.07
N PRO A 131 25.18 -5.90 18.73
CA PRO A 131 25.27 -7.30 18.32
C PRO A 131 23.91 -7.98 18.15
N GLU A 132 22.94 -7.68 19.02
CA GLU A 132 21.58 -8.22 18.97
C GLU A 132 20.77 -7.69 17.78
N ILE A 133 20.99 -6.45 17.35
CA ILE A 133 20.35 -5.87 16.15
C ILE A 133 20.92 -6.51 14.90
N GLN A 134 22.25 -6.66 14.84
CA GLN A 134 22.92 -7.35 13.73
C GLN A 134 22.49 -8.82 13.64
N ALA A 135 22.34 -9.50 14.78
CA ALA A 135 21.81 -10.87 14.83
C ALA A 135 20.37 -10.95 14.30
N LEU A 136 19.50 -10.01 14.70
CA LEU A 136 18.13 -9.92 14.20
C LEU A 136 18.08 -9.69 12.68
N ILE A 137 18.86 -8.73 12.17
CA ILE A 137 18.92 -8.45 10.73
C ILE A 137 19.39 -9.69 9.95
N LYS A 138 20.44 -10.37 10.44
CA LYS A 138 20.94 -11.61 9.82
C LYS A 138 19.89 -12.72 9.82
N ALA A 139 19.14 -12.88 10.91
CA ALA A 139 18.07 -13.86 11.00
C ALA A 139 16.95 -13.54 10.00
N LEU A 140 16.48 -12.29 9.95
CA LEU A 140 15.43 -11.83 9.04
C LEU A 140 15.85 -11.87 7.57
N LYS A 141 17.14 -11.69 7.27
CA LYS A 141 17.71 -11.78 5.93
C LYS A 141 18.23 -13.18 5.56
N SER A 142 17.85 -14.21 6.32
CA SER A 142 18.26 -15.59 6.05
C SER A 142 17.46 -16.22 4.92
N GLN A 143 18.03 -17.26 4.29
CA GLN A 143 17.34 -18.06 3.27
C GLN A 143 16.06 -18.69 3.83
N THR A 144 16.07 -19.15 5.08
CA THR A 144 14.89 -19.70 5.76
C THR A 144 13.74 -18.70 5.82
N ILE A 145 14.01 -17.42 6.12
CA ILE A 145 12.97 -16.38 6.13
C ILE A 145 12.52 -16.03 4.70
N LYS A 146 13.45 -15.99 3.74
CA LYS A 146 13.11 -15.77 2.33
C LYS A 146 12.15 -16.83 1.79
N ASP A 147 12.42 -18.09 2.07
CA ASP A 147 11.58 -19.22 1.66
C ASP A 147 10.24 -19.20 2.39
N PHE A 148 10.25 -18.94 3.71
CA PHE A 148 9.01 -18.77 4.47
C PHE A 148 8.13 -17.67 3.89
N ILE A 149 8.68 -16.49 3.57
CA ILE A 149 7.92 -15.39 2.98
C ILE A 149 7.27 -15.83 1.68
N LYS A 150 8.06 -16.45 0.79
CA LYS A 150 7.58 -16.93 -0.51
C LYS A 150 6.46 -17.95 -0.39
N GLU A 151 6.62 -18.96 0.47
CA GLU A 151 5.65 -20.05 0.64
C GLU A 151 4.38 -19.59 1.35
N LYS A 152 4.53 -18.78 2.41
CA LYS A 152 3.41 -18.36 3.25
C LYS A 152 2.53 -17.34 2.55
N TYR A 153 3.15 -16.32 1.95
CA TYR A 153 2.44 -15.14 1.44
C TYR A 153 2.25 -15.14 -0.07
N LYS A 154 2.93 -16.05 -0.80
CA LYS A 154 2.68 -16.31 -2.23
C LYS A 154 2.65 -15.05 -3.11
N GLY A 155 3.46 -14.04 -2.78
CA GLY A 155 3.55 -12.76 -3.49
C GLY A 155 2.90 -11.56 -2.79
N ALA A 156 2.03 -11.76 -1.80
CA ALA A 156 1.48 -10.69 -0.98
C ALA A 156 2.52 -10.00 -0.09
N VAL A 157 3.62 -10.72 0.20
CA VAL A 157 4.83 -10.20 0.84
C VAL A 157 6.02 -10.71 0.04
N VAL A 158 6.96 -9.81 -0.28
CA VAL A 158 8.11 -10.11 -1.14
C VAL A 158 9.40 -9.78 -0.40
N ALA A 159 10.30 -10.74 -0.25
CA ALA A 159 11.62 -10.49 0.35
C ALA A 159 12.43 -9.51 -0.52
N ALA A 160 13.07 -8.53 0.12
CA ALA A 160 13.83 -7.45 -0.55
C ALA A 160 15.35 -7.65 -0.43
N PHE A 161 15.80 -8.90 -0.30
CA PHE A 161 17.20 -9.30 -0.12
C PHE A 161 17.50 -10.64 -0.80
#